data_AF-A0AA50CL11-F1
#
_entry.id   AF-A0AA50CL11-F1
#
_cell.length_a   1.000
_cell.length_b   1.000
_cell.length_c   1.000
_cell.angle_alpha   90.00
_cell.angle_beta   90.00
_cell.angle_gamma   90.00
#
_symmetry.space_group_name_H-M   'P 1'
#
loop_
_entity.id
_entity.type
_entity.pdbx_description
1 polymer ?
#
loop_
_entity_poly.entity_id
_entity_poly.type
_entity_poly.pdbx_seq_one_letter_code
_entity_poly.pdbx_strand_id
1 'polypeptide(L)'
;MALADTRTGSSEPPKVSLLYNPALRSVLYQVVTLVVIVGAVWYAWNNVVQNLARANMSAGFGFLNSRAGFDIAQTLIAYSSDSTYFRALQVGLLNTLVVAAAGIVTATIVGLLIGVGRLSNNWLIARLCTVYVEIFRNIPPLLVIFFWYLGVLALLPSIRTIFQHLEENPDAIFFISNRGIYMPAPIFGEGFGMVVGAFVLGVVAAIAFTIWANARQRATGKRPPVLWVNLGLIVLFPILVFLVMGSPLSLDYAVPGSFNMRGGMSIGPEFLALYLALSLYTASFIAEIVRAGIRGVSKGQSEAAFALGLRGGHTTRLVVLPQALRIIIPPLTSQYLNLIKNSSLAVAVGYADLVAVGGTILNQSGKSIEIIAIWMLVYVSISLVTSLFMNWFNAKMALVER
;
A
#
# COMPACT_ATOMS: atom_id res chain seq x y z
N MET A 1 39.34 49.66 -62.24
CA MET A 1 39.12 49.85 -60.79
C MET A 1 38.36 48.64 -60.28
N ALA A 2 39.01 47.87 -59.39
CA ALA A 2 38.49 46.87 -58.45
C ALA A 2 37.60 45.69 -58.92
N LEU A 3 38.24 44.52 -59.08
CA LEU A 3 37.93 43.22 -58.47
C LEU A 3 36.45 42.86 -58.21
N ALA A 4 35.90 41.95 -59.04
CA ALA A 4 34.73 41.15 -58.71
C ALA A 4 35.15 39.68 -58.51
N ASP A 5 34.75 39.19 -57.34
CA ASP A 5 35.10 37.97 -56.64
C ASP A 5 34.77 36.69 -57.43
N THR A 6 35.79 35.85 -57.69
CA THR A 6 35.61 34.48 -58.19
C THR A 6 36.30 33.51 -57.25
N ARG A 7 35.62 33.16 -56.15
CA ARG A 7 35.94 31.99 -55.36
C ARG A 7 35.04 30.82 -55.75
N THR A 8 35.43 30.14 -56.81
CA THR A 8 35.10 28.73 -57.03
C THR A 8 35.94 27.88 -56.09
N GLY A 9 35.30 27.20 -55.15
CA GLY A 9 35.96 26.24 -54.26
C GLY A 9 34.92 25.44 -53.50
N SER A 10 34.57 24.28 -54.05
CA SER A 10 33.78 23.25 -53.39
C SER A 10 34.44 22.87 -52.06
N SER A 11 33.92 23.36 -50.95
CA SER A 11 34.34 22.92 -49.63
C SER A 11 33.75 21.53 -49.38
N GLU A 12 34.50 20.48 -49.69
CA GLU A 12 34.21 19.16 -49.13
C GLU A 12 34.20 19.29 -47.58
N PRO A 13 33.17 18.78 -46.90
CA PRO A 13 33.12 18.85 -45.44
C PRO A 13 34.35 18.10 -44.87
N PRO A 14 35.02 18.66 -43.83
CA PRO A 14 36.23 18.06 -43.29
C PRO A 14 35.94 16.61 -42.86
N LYS A 15 36.79 15.68 -43.32
CA LYS A 15 36.71 14.26 -42.94
C LYS A 15 36.97 14.14 -41.44
N VAL A 16 35.89 14.20 -40.66
CA VAL A 16 35.93 14.02 -39.20
C VAL A 16 36.44 12.60 -38.94
N SER A 17 37.53 12.47 -38.20
CA SER A 17 38.07 11.17 -37.77
C SER A 17 36.93 10.31 -37.20
N LEU A 18 36.84 9.05 -37.63
CA LEU A 18 35.79 8.11 -37.19
C LEU A 18 35.67 8.01 -35.66
N LEU A 19 36.78 8.25 -34.95
CA LEU A 19 36.86 8.30 -33.49
C LEU A 19 36.21 9.54 -32.86
N TYR A 20 36.07 10.63 -33.60
CA TYR A 20 35.44 11.88 -33.15
C TYR A 20 34.00 12.04 -33.65
N ASN A 21 33.47 11.09 -34.42
CA ASN A 21 32.09 11.11 -34.86
C ASN A 21 31.15 10.75 -33.68
N PRO A 22 30.27 11.67 -33.24
CA PRO A 22 29.41 11.46 -32.07
C PRO A 22 28.40 10.30 -32.27
N ALA A 23 27.94 10.05 -33.51
CA ALA A 23 27.04 8.94 -33.81
C ALA A 23 27.74 7.59 -33.74
N LEU A 24 29.03 7.53 -34.10
CA LEU A 24 29.80 6.29 -34.07
C LEU A 24 30.25 5.94 -32.65
N ARG A 25 30.58 6.95 -31.82
CA ARG A 25 30.87 6.78 -30.39
C ARG A 25 29.64 6.33 -29.60
N SER A 26 28.45 6.86 -29.87
CA SER A 26 27.23 6.45 -29.14
C SER A 26 26.90 4.98 -29.39
N VAL A 27 26.97 4.53 -30.64
CA VAL A 27 26.79 3.12 -31.01
C VAL A 27 27.89 2.26 -30.39
N LEU A 28 29.16 2.69 -30.44
CA LEU A 28 30.27 1.97 -29.82
C LEU A 28 30.04 1.78 -28.31
N TYR A 29 29.65 2.84 -27.58
CA TYR A 29 29.36 2.73 -26.15
C TYR A 29 28.17 1.82 -25.87
N GLN A 30 27.08 1.90 -26.65
CA GLN A 30 25.94 0.98 -26.52
C GLN A 30 26.35 -0.48 -26.73
N VAL A 31 27.16 -0.77 -27.75
CA VAL A 31 27.66 -2.12 -28.04
C VAL A 31 28.58 -2.61 -26.93
N VAL A 32 29.53 -1.79 -26.49
CA VAL A 32 30.43 -2.14 -25.38
C VAL A 32 29.64 -2.40 -24.10
N THR A 33 28.68 -1.54 -23.77
CA THR A 33 27.79 -1.74 -22.61
C THR A 33 27.00 -3.03 -22.75
N LEU A 34 26.44 -3.33 -23.92
CA LEU A 34 25.72 -4.59 -24.16
C LEU A 34 26.63 -5.81 -23.98
N VAL A 35 27.85 -5.78 -24.52
CA VAL A 35 28.83 -6.86 -24.36
C VAL A 35 29.21 -7.06 -22.90
N VAL A 36 29.43 -5.98 -22.15
CA VAL A 36 29.73 -6.04 -20.71
C VAL A 36 28.55 -6.63 -19.93
N ILE A 37 27.31 -6.21 -20.22
CA ILE A 37 26.12 -6.75 -19.56
C ILE A 37 25.93 -8.23 -19.89
N VAL A 38 25.98 -8.61 -21.17
CA VAL A 38 25.84 -10.01 -21.61
C VAL A 38 26.95 -10.87 -21.03
N GLY A 39 28.19 -10.39 -21.03
CA GLY A 39 29.33 -11.08 -20.42
C GLY A 39 29.17 -11.25 -18.91
N ALA A 40 28.69 -10.22 -18.20
CA ALA A 40 28.42 -10.30 -16.77
C ALA A 40 27.29 -11.30 -16.44
N VAL A 41 26.20 -11.30 -17.22
CA VAL A 41 25.09 -12.25 -17.07
C VAL A 41 25.57 -13.67 -17.35
N TRP A 42 26.35 -13.88 -18.41
CA TRP A 42 26.92 -15.18 -18.76
C TRP A 42 27.87 -15.70 -17.67
N TYR A 43 28.74 -14.83 -17.15
CA TYR A 43 29.65 -15.16 -16.05
C TYR A 43 28.87 -15.54 -14.78
N ALA A 44 27.87 -14.74 -14.40
CA ALA A 44 27.03 -15.01 -13.24
C ALA A 44 26.26 -16.33 -13.38
N TRP A 45 25.69 -16.60 -14.56
CA TRP A 45 24.98 -17.84 -14.85
C TRP A 45 25.89 -19.07 -14.71
N ASN A 46 27.08 -19.03 -15.32
CA ASN A 46 28.04 -20.13 -15.19
C ASN A 46 28.51 -20.33 -13.76
N ASN A 47 28.71 -19.24 -13.01
CA ASN A 47 29.07 -19.32 -11.60
C ASN A 47 27.96 -20.03 -10.79
N VAL A 48 26.69 -19.67 -11.02
CA VAL A 48 25.53 -20.31 -10.39
C VAL A 48 25.46 -21.80 -10.73
N VAL A 49 25.52 -22.16 -12.01
CA VAL A 49 25.42 -23.56 -12.45
C VAL A 49 26.54 -24.40 -11.85
N GLN A 50 27.78 -23.90 -11.86
CA GLN A 50 28.92 -24.61 -11.27
C GLN A 50 28.79 -24.75 -9.75
N ASN A 51 28.30 -23.73 -9.05
CA ASN A 51 28.10 -23.80 -7.60
C ASN A 51 26.96 -24.75 -7.23
N LEU A 52 25.86 -24.77 -7.98
CA LEU A 52 24.76 -25.72 -7.80
C LEU A 52 25.20 -27.16 -8.05
N ALA A 53 25.99 -27.39 -9.10
CA ALA A 53 26.56 -28.70 -9.40
C ALA A 53 27.50 -29.19 -8.28
N ARG A 54 28.36 -28.29 -7.75
CA ARG A 54 29.23 -28.59 -6.60
C ARG A 54 28.44 -28.87 -5.31
N ALA A 55 27.31 -28.20 -5.11
CA ALA A 55 26.45 -28.39 -3.96
C ALA A 55 25.47 -29.58 -4.09
N ASN A 56 25.50 -30.30 -5.23
CA ASN A 56 24.60 -31.40 -5.55
C ASN A 56 23.10 -31.00 -5.49
N MET A 57 22.81 -29.73 -5.81
CA MET A 57 21.47 -29.16 -5.77
C MET A 57 20.86 -29.14 -7.17
N SER A 58 19.70 -29.76 -7.35
CA SER A 58 18.97 -29.66 -8.61
C SER A 58 18.35 -28.27 -8.77
N ALA A 59 18.48 -27.64 -9.94
CA ALA A 59 17.73 -26.43 -10.25
C ALA A 59 16.29 -26.79 -10.67
N GLY A 60 15.32 -25.95 -10.30
CA GLY A 60 13.97 -26.00 -10.85
C GLY A 60 12.83 -25.83 -9.85
N PHE A 61 11.66 -25.50 -10.39
CA PHE A 61 10.44 -25.18 -9.63
C PHE A 61 9.58 -26.38 -9.26
N GLY A 62 10.03 -27.62 -9.51
CA GLY A 62 9.27 -28.83 -9.22
C GLY A 62 8.90 -28.99 -7.73
N PHE A 63 9.73 -28.45 -6.84
CA PHE A 63 9.47 -28.46 -5.40
C PHE A 63 8.16 -27.74 -5.04
N LEU A 64 7.68 -26.77 -5.82
CA LEU A 64 6.46 -26.02 -5.51
C LEU A 64 5.22 -26.91 -5.36
N ASN A 65 5.21 -28.07 -6.00
CA ASN A 65 4.12 -29.05 -5.92
C ASN A 65 4.29 -30.05 -4.76
N SER A 66 5.41 -30.00 -4.03
CA SER A 66 5.64 -30.83 -2.86
C SER A 66 4.81 -30.35 -1.67
N ARG A 67 4.47 -31.29 -0.77
CA ARG A 67 3.79 -31.04 0.51
C ARG A 67 4.59 -30.05 1.36
N ALA A 68 3.91 -29.06 1.92
CA ALA A 68 4.51 -28.00 2.70
C ALA A 68 5.03 -28.49 4.05
N GLY A 69 4.25 -29.30 4.77
CA GLY A 69 4.68 -29.90 6.04
C GLY A 69 4.82 -28.90 7.21
N PHE A 70 4.29 -27.69 7.09
CA PHE A 70 4.24 -26.70 8.18
C PHE A 70 2.91 -25.94 8.17
N ASP A 71 2.47 -25.48 9.34
CA ASP A 71 1.26 -24.66 9.48
C ASP A 71 1.57 -23.16 9.42
N ILE A 72 0.58 -22.39 8.99
CA ILE A 72 0.65 -20.92 8.91
C ILE A 72 -0.38 -20.35 9.88
N ALA A 73 0.05 -19.50 10.82
CA ALA A 73 -0.81 -18.99 11.88
C ALA A 73 -2.02 -18.17 11.36
N GLN A 74 -1.80 -17.32 10.37
CA GLN A 74 -2.85 -16.49 9.76
C GLN A 74 -3.01 -16.83 8.28
N THR A 75 -4.20 -17.31 7.91
CA THR A 75 -4.53 -17.72 6.55
C THR A 75 -5.80 -17.01 6.09
N LEU A 76 -5.74 -16.33 4.94
CA LEU A 76 -6.94 -15.74 4.30
C LEU A 76 -7.66 -16.71 3.37
N ILE A 77 -6.97 -17.76 2.95
CA ILE A 77 -7.47 -18.81 2.08
C ILE A 77 -7.23 -20.16 2.76
N ALA A 78 -8.08 -21.14 2.47
CA ALA A 78 -7.93 -22.48 3.02
C ALA A 78 -6.51 -23.03 2.75
N TYR A 79 -5.85 -23.40 3.84
CA TYR A 79 -4.49 -23.91 3.90
C TYR A 79 -4.35 -24.87 5.09
N SER A 80 -3.55 -25.91 4.89
CA SER A 80 -3.12 -26.86 5.91
C SER A 80 -1.68 -27.29 5.65
N SER A 81 -1.01 -27.90 6.63
CA SER A 81 0.33 -28.50 6.43
C SER A 81 0.39 -29.59 5.34
N ASP A 82 -0.75 -30.15 4.91
CA ASP A 82 -0.84 -31.06 3.76
C ASP A 82 -0.87 -30.34 2.40
N SER A 83 -1.09 -29.03 2.38
CA SER A 83 -1.09 -28.22 1.17
C SER A 83 0.30 -28.13 0.54
N THR A 84 0.37 -27.71 -0.73
CA THR A 84 1.65 -27.57 -1.44
C THR A 84 2.42 -26.31 -1.04
N TYR A 85 3.73 -26.27 -1.28
CA TYR A 85 4.53 -25.05 -1.13
C TYR A 85 4.01 -23.89 -1.99
N PHE A 86 3.48 -24.17 -3.18
CA PHE A 86 2.83 -23.15 -4.00
C PHE A 86 1.65 -22.50 -3.28
N ARG A 87 0.80 -23.31 -2.63
CA ARG A 87 -0.33 -22.81 -1.84
C ARG A 87 0.14 -22.00 -0.63
N ALA A 88 1.21 -22.42 0.04
CA ALA A 88 1.83 -21.67 1.12
C ALA A 88 2.30 -20.28 0.64
N LEU A 89 2.99 -20.20 -0.50
CA LEU A 89 3.43 -18.92 -1.08
C LEU A 89 2.25 -18.00 -1.45
N GLN A 90 1.12 -18.56 -1.93
CA GLN A 90 -0.10 -17.78 -2.16
C GLN A 90 -0.64 -17.17 -0.86
N VAL A 91 -0.65 -17.93 0.24
CA VAL A 91 -1.04 -17.41 1.57
C VAL A 91 -0.10 -16.28 1.98
N GLY A 92 1.21 -16.50 1.90
CA GLY A 92 2.22 -15.47 2.23
C GLY A 92 2.06 -14.20 1.40
N LEU A 93 1.81 -14.32 0.09
CA LEU A 93 1.51 -13.20 -0.80
C LEU A 93 0.26 -12.43 -0.38
N LEU A 94 -0.85 -13.12 -0.09
CA LEU A 94 -2.07 -12.47 0.38
C LEU A 94 -1.85 -11.74 1.71
N ASN A 95 -1.13 -12.36 2.65
CA ASN A 95 -0.77 -11.76 3.91
C ASN A 95 0.06 -10.47 3.74
N THR A 96 1.01 -10.46 2.79
CA THR A 96 1.78 -9.27 2.39
C THR A 96 0.88 -8.19 1.80
N LEU A 97 -0.03 -8.54 0.89
CA LEU A 97 -0.92 -7.57 0.24
C LEU A 97 -1.92 -6.95 1.22
N VAL A 98 -2.46 -7.73 2.15
CA VAL A 98 -3.42 -7.27 3.16
C VAL A 98 -2.77 -6.26 4.09
N VAL A 99 -1.60 -6.58 4.65
CA VAL A 99 -0.90 -5.64 5.56
C VAL A 99 -0.46 -4.39 4.81
N ALA A 100 -0.02 -4.52 3.55
CA ALA A 100 0.37 -3.38 2.73
C ALA A 100 -0.83 -2.48 2.40
N ALA A 101 -1.96 -3.04 1.98
CA ALA A 101 -3.16 -2.29 1.64
C ALA A 101 -3.75 -1.57 2.86
N ALA A 102 -3.93 -2.28 3.97
CA ALA A 102 -4.41 -1.71 5.22
C ALA A 102 -3.44 -0.63 5.74
N GLY A 103 -2.14 -0.91 5.65
CA GLY A 103 -1.07 0.03 6.03
C GLY A 103 -1.08 1.30 5.20
N ILE A 104 -1.20 1.21 3.87
CA ILE A 104 -1.27 2.36 2.97
C ILE A 104 -2.49 3.22 3.28
N VAL A 105 -3.68 2.63 3.40
CA VAL A 105 -4.91 3.37 3.69
C VAL A 105 -4.77 4.15 5.00
N THR A 106 -4.30 3.48 6.05
CA THR A 106 -4.16 4.09 7.37
C THR A 106 -3.04 5.13 7.39
N ALA A 107 -1.90 4.85 6.76
CA ALA A 107 -0.79 5.77 6.66
C ALA A 107 -1.19 7.07 5.93
N THR A 108 -1.99 6.96 4.88
CA THR A 108 -2.48 8.11 4.13
C THR A 108 -3.44 8.95 4.95
N ILE A 109 -4.39 8.32 5.66
CA ILE A 109 -5.34 9.05 6.52
C ILE A 109 -4.58 9.74 7.66
N VAL A 110 -3.79 9.00 8.42
CA VAL A 110 -3.03 9.55 9.57
C VAL A 110 -2.03 10.59 9.09
N GLY A 111 -1.28 10.29 8.03
CA GLY A 111 -0.29 11.21 7.48
C GLY A 111 -0.89 12.51 6.96
N LEU A 112 -2.06 12.47 6.31
CA LEU A 112 -2.79 13.67 5.91
C LEU A 112 -3.21 14.50 7.13
N LEU A 113 -3.82 13.86 8.14
CA LEU A 113 -4.29 14.54 9.35
C LEU A 113 -3.13 15.19 10.12
N ILE A 114 -2.03 14.46 10.32
CA ILE A 114 -0.83 14.97 11.00
C ILE A 114 -0.16 16.07 10.15
N GLY A 115 -0.06 15.89 8.84
CA GLY A 115 0.55 16.88 7.93
C GLY A 115 -0.20 18.21 7.94
N VAL A 116 -1.53 18.17 7.89
CA VAL A 116 -2.39 19.36 8.04
C VAL A 116 -2.33 19.92 9.46
N GLY A 117 -2.33 19.05 10.47
CA GLY A 117 -2.23 19.43 11.89
C GLY A 117 -0.97 20.23 12.20
N ARG A 118 0.16 19.94 11.54
CA ARG A 118 1.41 20.73 11.65
C ARG A 118 1.33 22.15 11.10
N LEU A 119 0.34 22.43 10.24
CA LEU A 119 0.08 23.77 9.70
C LEU A 119 -1.03 24.49 10.46
N SER A 120 -1.58 23.88 11.51
CA SER A 120 -2.60 24.49 12.35
C SER A 120 -2.05 25.72 13.08
N ASN A 121 -2.90 26.73 13.23
CA ASN A 121 -2.61 27.90 14.07
C ASN A 121 -2.59 27.54 15.58
N ASN A 122 -3.14 26.38 15.96
CA ASN A 122 -3.07 25.91 17.33
C ASN A 122 -1.69 25.33 17.64
N TRP A 123 -0.93 26.04 18.49
CA TRP A 123 0.44 25.68 18.87
C TRP A 123 0.55 24.26 19.42
N LEU A 124 -0.39 23.82 20.27
CA LEU A 124 -0.33 22.49 20.88
C LEU A 124 -0.46 21.40 19.81
N ILE A 125 -1.45 21.52 18.92
CA ILE A 125 -1.67 20.55 17.83
C ILE A 125 -0.44 20.52 16.91
N ALA A 126 0.05 21.69 16.51
CA ALA A 126 1.21 21.79 15.63
C ALA A 126 2.47 21.18 16.26
N ARG A 127 2.66 21.38 17.58
CA ARG A 127 3.80 20.83 18.32
C ARG A 127 3.71 19.32 18.51
N LEU A 128 2.54 18.80 18.91
CA LEU A 128 2.31 17.35 19.06
C LEU A 128 2.54 16.62 17.73
N CYS A 129 1.98 17.15 16.63
CA CYS A 129 2.18 16.58 15.31
C CYS A 129 3.65 16.65 14.86
N THR A 130 4.38 17.72 15.24
CA THR A 130 5.81 17.84 14.94
C THR A 130 6.63 16.80 15.73
N VAL A 131 6.37 16.64 17.03
CA VAL A 131 7.04 15.64 17.86
C VAL A 131 6.81 14.23 17.32
N TYR A 132 5.57 13.89 16.96
CA TYR A 132 5.26 12.61 16.31
C TYR A 132 6.13 12.38 15.06
N VAL A 133 6.18 13.35 14.14
CA VAL A 133 6.94 13.21 12.90
C VAL A 133 8.44 13.06 13.17
N GLU A 134 9.01 13.87 14.06
CA GLU A 134 10.43 13.78 14.41
C GLU A 134 10.78 12.43 15.05
N ILE A 135 9.93 11.90 15.93
CA ILE A 135 10.20 10.60 16.57
C ILE A 135 10.21 9.49 15.53
N PHE A 136 9.12 9.32 14.77
CA PHE A 136 8.98 8.17 13.87
C PHE A 136 9.99 8.19 12.72
N ARG A 137 10.35 9.37 12.19
CA ARG A 137 11.32 9.46 11.08
C ARG A 137 12.75 9.16 11.48
N ASN A 138 13.09 9.32 12.75
CA ASN A 138 14.44 9.11 13.27
C ASN A 138 14.65 7.71 13.86
N ILE A 139 13.60 6.88 13.93
CA ILE A 139 13.69 5.51 14.45
C ILE A 139 13.72 4.51 13.28
N PRO A 140 14.60 3.49 13.29
CA PRO A 140 14.56 2.42 12.30
C PRO A 140 13.21 1.69 12.29
N PRO A 141 12.63 1.37 11.12
CA PRO A 141 11.29 0.78 11.04
C PRO A 141 11.20 -0.57 11.77
N LEU A 142 12.28 -1.36 11.77
CA LEU A 142 12.37 -2.61 12.52
C LEU A 142 12.22 -2.40 14.04
N LEU A 143 12.80 -1.32 14.58
CA LEU A 143 12.67 -1.00 16.00
C LEU A 143 11.23 -0.58 16.33
N VAL A 144 10.56 0.14 15.44
CA VAL A 144 9.13 0.48 15.59
C VAL A 144 8.27 -0.79 15.62
N ILE A 145 8.57 -1.76 14.75
CA ILE A 145 7.90 -3.07 14.75
C ILE A 145 8.09 -3.78 16.10
N PHE A 146 9.33 -3.86 16.60
CA PHE A 146 9.60 -4.47 17.91
C PHE A 146 8.96 -3.69 19.08
N PHE A 147 8.91 -2.37 19.02
CA PHE A 147 8.25 -1.55 20.03
C PHE A 147 6.76 -1.92 20.14
N TRP A 148 6.05 -2.04 19.02
CA TRP A 148 4.65 -2.45 19.05
C TRP A 148 4.49 -3.89 19.53
N TYR A 149 5.30 -4.83 19.01
CA TYR A 149 5.16 -6.24 19.36
C TYR A 149 5.54 -6.53 20.82
N LEU A 150 6.76 -6.15 21.23
CA LEU A 150 7.32 -6.47 22.54
C LEU A 150 7.02 -5.41 23.61
N GLY A 151 6.88 -4.15 23.22
CA GLY A 151 6.71 -3.03 24.15
C GLY A 151 5.26 -2.64 24.42
N VAL A 152 4.33 -2.94 23.50
CA VAL A 152 2.90 -2.59 23.67
C VAL A 152 2.04 -3.84 23.73
N LEU A 153 2.05 -4.66 22.68
CA LEU A 153 1.13 -5.79 22.57
C LEU A 153 1.46 -6.91 23.55
N ALA A 154 2.75 -7.18 23.83
CA ALA A 154 3.13 -8.17 24.82
C ALA A 154 2.74 -7.80 26.26
N LEU A 155 2.51 -6.51 26.55
CA LEU A 155 2.06 -6.01 27.85
C LEU A 155 0.54 -6.08 28.04
N LEU A 156 -0.21 -6.42 26.98
CA LEU A 156 -1.65 -6.58 27.08
C LEU A 156 -2.02 -7.76 27.99
N PRO A 157 -3.25 -7.79 28.54
CA PRO A 157 -3.69 -8.86 29.43
C PRO A 157 -3.54 -10.25 28.80
N SER A 158 -3.19 -11.23 29.63
CA SER A 158 -3.13 -12.62 29.20
C SER A 158 -4.54 -13.18 28.90
N ILE A 159 -4.62 -14.18 28.03
CA ILE A 159 -5.90 -14.89 27.77
C ILE A 159 -6.57 -15.38 29.07
N ARG A 160 -5.78 -15.83 30.05
CA ARG A 160 -6.33 -16.30 31.34
C ARG A 160 -7.06 -15.18 32.08
N THR A 161 -6.52 -13.98 32.06
CA THR A 161 -7.15 -12.79 32.66
C THR A 161 -8.43 -12.42 31.91
N ILE A 162 -8.47 -12.61 30.60
CA ILE A 162 -9.67 -12.38 29.79
C ILE A 162 -10.76 -13.39 30.12
N PHE A 163 -10.41 -14.66 30.33
CA PHE A 163 -11.39 -15.68 30.75
C PHE A 163 -12.06 -15.29 32.08
N GLN A 164 -11.29 -14.77 33.04
CA GLN A 164 -11.84 -14.25 34.30
C GLN A 164 -12.76 -13.04 34.08
N HIS A 165 -12.35 -12.08 33.23
CA HIS A 165 -13.20 -10.93 32.90
C HIS A 165 -14.49 -11.32 32.16
N LEU A 166 -14.46 -12.40 31.38
CA LEU A 166 -15.62 -12.95 30.67
C LEU A 166 -16.62 -13.60 31.61
N GLU A 167 -16.15 -14.25 32.68
CA GLU A 167 -17.01 -14.74 33.75
C GLU A 167 -17.73 -13.58 34.46
N GLU A 168 -17.06 -12.44 34.60
CA GLU A 168 -17.63 -11.22 35.22
C GLU A 168 -18.51 -10.40 34.26
N ASN A 169 -18.20 -10.38 32.97
CA ASN A 169 -18.88 -9.60 31.94
C ASN A 169 -19.21 -10.47 30.71
N PRO A 170 -20.29 -11.27 30.76
CA PRO A 170 -20.65 -12.20 29.68
C PRO A 170 -21.08 -11.50 28.38
N ASP A 171 -21.48 -10.22 28.44
CA ASP A 171 -21.91 -9.43 27.28
C ASP A 171 -20.75 -8.77 26.51
N ALA A 172 -19.50 -9.00 26.93
CA ALA A 172 -18.35 -8.43 26.25
C ALA A 172 -18.22 -9.00 24.83
N ILE A 173 -18.11 -8.10 23.84
CA ILE A 173 -18.10 -8.46 22.41
C ILE A 173 -16.68 -8.43 21.83
N PHE A 174 -15.83 -7.56 22.37
CA PHE A 174 -14.47 -7.33 21.89
C PHE A 174 -13.46 -7.60 22.99
N PHE A 175 -12.44 -8.38 22.66
CA PHE A 175 -11.39 -8.75 23.62
C PHE A 175 -10.03 -8.41 23.06
N ILE A 176 -9.19 -7.83 23.91
CA ILE A 176 -7.81 -7.48 23.58
C ILE A 176 -6.90 -8.25 24.51
N SER A 177 -6.00 -9.04 23.92
CA SER A 177 -5.05 -9.87 24.63
C SER A 177 -3.64 -9.70 24.10
N ASN A 178 -2.66 -10.20 24.85
CA ASN A 178 -1.30 -10.38 24.33
C ASN A 178 -1.19 -11.41 23.18
N ARG A 179 -2.28 -12.08 22.83
CA ARG A 179 -2.40 -13.04 21.72
C ARG A 179 -3.31 -12.54 20.60
N GLY A 180 -3.65 -11.25 20.62
CA GLY A 180 -4.39 -10.60 19.55
C GLY A 180 -5.72 -10.02 20.00
N ILE A 181 -6.46 -9.52 19.02
CA ILE A 181 -7.80 -8.94 19.17
C ILE A 181 -8.82 -9.96 18.71
N TYR A 182 -9.79 -10.29 19.55
CA TYR A 182 -10.92 -11.16 19.23
C TYR A 182 -12.17 -10.32 19.07
N MET A 183 -12.92 -10.60 18.01
CA MET A 183 -14.16 -9.91 17.68
C MET A 183 -15.12 -10.88 16.99
N PRO A 184 -16.43 -10.57 16.93
CA PRO A 184 -17.39 -11.49 16.35
C PRO A 184 -17.14 -11.68 14.85
N ALA A 185 -17.16 -12.92 14.38
CA ALA A 185 -17.07 -13.22 12.97
C ALA A 185 -18.47 -13.10 12.33
N PRO A 186 -18.62 -12.34 11.23
CA PRO A 186 -19.85 -12.35 10.47
C PRO A 186 -20.00 -13.69 9.74
N ILE A 187 -21.08 -14.40 10.02
CA ILE A 187 -21.52 -15.57 9.25
C ILE A 187 -22.60 -15.09 8.29
N PHE A 188 -22.31 -15.21 6.99
CA PHE A 188 -23.25 -14.86 5.93
C PHE A 188 -24.23 -16.01 5.71
N GLY A 189 -25.50 -15.79 6.06
CA GLY A 189 -26.58 -16.76 5.84
C GLY A 189 -27.10 -16.76 4.41
N GLU A 190 -28.04 -17.66 4.14
CA GLU A 190 -28.77 -17.68 2.88
C GLU A 190 -29.52 -16.36 2.66
N GLY A 191 -29.37 -15.76 1.48
CA GLY A 191 -29.98 -14.47 1.14
C GLY A 191 -29.09 -13.24 1.34
N PHE A 192 -27.92 -13.35 2.01
CA PHE A 192 -26.98 -12.23 2.12
C PHE A 192 -26.50 -11.72 0.75
N GLY A 193 -26.44 -12.58 -0.27
CA GLY A 193 -26.13 -12.19 -1.65
C GLY A 193 -27.09 -11.13 -2.22
N MET A 194 -28.36 -11.10 -1.79
CA MET A 194 -29.31 -10.07 -2.21
C MET A 194 -29.01 -8.71 -1.56
N VAL A 195 -28.52 -8.70 -0.33
CA VAL A 195 -28.07 -7.48 0.37
C VAL A 195 -26.85 -6.89 -0.33
N VAL A 196 -25.90 -7.74 -0.74
CA VAL A 196 -24.75 -7.33 -1.55
C VAL A 196 -25.22 -6.78 -2.90
N GLY A 197 -26.15 -7.46 -3.58
CA GLY A 197 -26.75 -6.98 -4.82
C GLY A 197 -27.44 -5.62 -4.67
N ALA A 198 -28.17 -5.41 -3.57
CA ALA A 198 -28.80 -4.14 -3.24
C ALA A 198 -27.78 -3.02 -3.02
N PHE A 199 -26.68 -3.31 -2.33
CA PHE A 199 -25.58 -2.36 -2.15
C PHE A 199 -24.97 -1.96 -3.51
N VAL A 200 -24.67 -2.92 -4.37
CA VAL A 200 -24.12 -2.65 -5.71
C VAL A 200 -25.11 -1.80 -6.54
N LEU A 201 -26.39 -2.17 -6.57
CA LEU A 201 -27.41 -1.41 -7.27
C LEU A 201 -27.57 0.00 -6.69
N GLY A 202 -27.51 0.14 -5.38
CA GLY A 202 -27.52 1.42 -4.66
C GLY A 202 -26.36 2.32 -5.05
N VAL A 203 -25.15 1.77 -5.15
CA VAL A 203 -23.96 2.50 -5.63
C VAL A 203 -24.13 2.93 -7.09
N VAL A 204 -24.60 2.04 -7.97
CA VAL A 204 -24.86 2.39 -9.39
C VAL A 204 -25.90 3.49 -9.50
N ALA A 205 -27.00 3.40 -8.75
CA ALA A 205 -28.04 4.42 -8.70
C ALA A 205 -27.52 5.75 -8.14
N ALA A 206 -26.67 5.71 -7.10
CA ALA A 206 -26.06 6.92 -6.52
C ALA A 206 -25.10 7.60 -7.51
N ILE A 207 -24.33 6.82 -8.28
CA ILE A 207 -23.47 7.36 -9.35
C ILE A 207 -24.34 8.02 -10.43
N ALA A 208 -25.37 7.33 -10.91
CA ALA A 208 -26.30 7.86 -11.91
C ALA A 208 -26.99 9.16 -11.42
N PHE A 209 -27.45 9.18 -10.17
CA PHE A 209 -28.04 10.36 -9.54
C PHE A 209 -27.05 11.51 -9.44
N THR A 210 -25.79 11.23 -9.09
CA THR A 210 -24.74 12.24 -9.00
C THR A 210 -24.41 12.85 -10.36
N ILE A 211 -24.35 12.03 -11.41
CA ILE A 211 -24.12 12.50 -12.79
C ILE A 211 -25.27 13.42 -13.22
N TRP A 212 -26.52 12.98 -13.01
CA TRP A 212 -27.70 13.79 -13.31
C TRP A 212 -27.77 15.09 -12.49
N ALA A 213 -27.49 15.01 -11.19
CA ALA A 213 -27.54 16.17 -10.29
C ALA A 213 -26.51 17.23 -10.68
N ASN A 214 -25.30 16.81 -11.06
CA ASN A 214 -24.26 17.70 -11.57
C ASN A 214 -24.65 18.32 -12.92
N ALA A 215 -25.24 17.55 -13.83
CA ALA A 215 -25.74 18.09 -15.09
C ALA A 215 -26.85 19.13 -14.88
N ARG A 216 -27.80 18.85 -13.98
CA ARG A 216 -28.89 19.76 -13.61
C ARG A 216 -28.38 21.01 -12.90
N GLN A 217 -27.40 20.89 -12.01
CA GLN A 217 -26.78 22.04 -11.36
C GLN A 217 -26.08 22.95 -12.38
N ARG A 218 -25.39 22.38 -13.39
CA ARG A 218 -24.77 23.17 -14.46
C ARG A 218 -25.80 23.91 -15.32
N ALA A 219 -26.94 23.27 -15.60
CA ALA A 219 -27.99 23.86 -16.43
C ALA A 219 -28.88 24.87 -15.68
N THR A 220 -29.18 24.65 -14.40
CA THR A 220 -30.22 25.39 -13.66
C THR A 220 -29.70 26.16 -12.45
N GLY A 221 -28.43 25.99 -12.06
CA GLY A 221 -27.83 26.58 -10.86
C GLY A 221 -28.33 26.01 -9.52
N LYS A 222 -29.48 25.31 -9.50
CA LYS A 222 -30.03 24.69 -8.28
C LYS A 222 -29.26 23.41 -7.96
N ARG A 223 -28.81 23.29 -6.70
CA ARG A 223 -28.11 22.10 -6.19
C ARG A 223 -29.10 21.08 -5.63
N PRO A 224 -29.28 19.90 -6.25
CA PRO A 224 -30.06 18.81 -5.65
C PRO A 224 -29.36 18.28 -4.39
N PRO A 225 -30.10 17.64 -3.45
CA PRO A 225 -29.53 17.11 -2.21
C PRO A 225 -28.77 15.79 -2.45
N VAL A 226 -27.63 15.85 -3.15
CA VAL A 226 -26.81 14.68 -3.54
C VAL A 226 -26.40 13.81 -2.37
N LEU A 227 -25.96 14.43 -1.26
CA LEU A 227 -25.48 13.70 -0.09
C LEU A 227 -26.57 12.79 0.50
N TRP A 228 -27.76 13.34 0.76
CA TRP A 228 -28.85 12.62 1.40
C TRP A 228 -29.42 11.52 0.52
N VAL A 229 -29.57 11.77 -0.78
CA VAL A 229 -30.06 10.76 -1.73
C VAL A 229 -29.04 9.63 -1.87
N ASN A 230 -27.76 9.94 -2.01
CA ASN A 230 -26.72 8.91 -2.12
C ASN A 230 -26.59 8.10 -0.83
N LEU A 231 -26.69 8.75 0.35
CA LEU A 231 -26.74 8.03 1.63
C LEU A 231 -27.97 7.10 1.70
N GLY A 232 -29.13 7.55 1.23
CA GLY A 232 -30.32 6.70 1.14
C GLY A 232 -30.10 5.49 0.23
N LEU A 233 -29.53 5.70 -0.97
CA LEU A 233 -29.31 4.62 -1.93
C LEU A 233 -28.20 3.65 -1.49
N ILE A 234 -27.15 4.13 -0.84
CA ILE A 234 -25.99 3.31 -0.47
C ILE A 234 -26.19 2.63 0.89
N VAL A 235 -26.90 3.27 1.81
CA VAL A 235 -27.04 2.79 3.20
C VAL A 235 -28.47 2.30 3.46
N LEU A 236 -29.47 3.15 3.24
CA LEU A 236 -30.85 2.80 3.58
C LEU A 236 -31.38 1.65 2.71
N PHE A 237 -31.10 1.66 1.40
CA PHE A 237 -31.61 0.62 0.50
C PHE A 237 -31.07 -0.79 0.84
N PRO A 238 -29.77 -1.00 1.07
CA PRO A 238 -29.27 -2.30 1.55
C PRO A 238 -29.82 -2.69 2.92
N ILE A 239 -30.03 -1.73 3.83
CA ILE A 239 -30.65 -2.00 5.14
C ILE A 239 -32.09 -2.48 4.97
N LEU A 240 -32.87 -1.86 4.07
CA LEU A 240 -34.24 -2.31 3.79
C LEU A 240 -34.25 -3.74 3.25
N VAL A 241 -33.37 -4.05 2.30
CA VAL A 241 -33.23 -5.41 1.78
C VAL A 241 -32.77 -6.38 2.87
N PHE A 242 -31.83 -5.98 3.73
CA PHE A 242 -31.38 -6.77 4.87
C PHE A 242 -32.53 -7.12 5.84
N LEU A 243 -33.40 -6.16 6.14
CA LEU A 243 -34.55 -6.37 7.01
C LEU A 243 -35.62 -7.25 6.35
N VAL A 244 -35.90 -7.05 5.05
CA VAL A 244 -36.86 -7.87 4.28
C VAL A 244 -36.38 -9.32 4.17
N MET A 245 -35.07 -9.53 4.05
CA MET A 245 -34.45 -10.85 4.02
C MET A 245 -34.34 -11.53 5.40
N GLY A 246 -34.92 -10.93 6.45
CA GLY A 246 -34.93 -11.52 7.80
C GLY A 246 -33.58 -11.49 8.50
N SER A 247 -32.77 -10.46 8.26
CA SER A 247 -31.43 -10.28 8.83
C SER A 247 -30.49 -11.48 8.59
N PRO A 248 -30.09 -11.76 7.33
CA PRO A 248 -29.29 -12.93 6.94
C PRO A 248 -27.80 -12.83 7.34
N LEU A 249 -27.50 -12.17 8.45
CA LEU A 249 -26.17 -12.01 9.02
C LEU A 249 -26.22 -12.40 10.49
N SER A 250 -25.62 -13.52 10.84
CA SER A 250 -25.38 -13.89 12.24
C SER A 250 -23.95 -13.56 12.63
N LEU A 251 -23.73 -13.36 13.93
CA LEU A 251 -22.42 -13.10 14.50
C LEU A 251 -22.01 -14.31 15.33
N ASP A 252 -20.85 -14.88 15.01
CA ASP A 252 -20.20 -15.90 15.83
C ASP A 252 -19.28 -15.21 16.85
N TYR A 253 -19.50 -15.47 18.13
CA TYR A 253 -18.79 -14.80 19.21
C TYR A 253 -17.60 -15.65 19.68
N ALA A 254 -16.51 -14.97 20.06
CA ALA A 254 -15.34 -15.64 20.59
C ALA A 254 -15.60 -16.10 22.04
N VAL A 255 -15.60 -17.41 22.27
CA VAL A 255 -15.82 -18.03 23.58
C VAL A 255 -14.51 -18.62 24.16
N PRO A 256 -14.36 -18.66 25.50
CA PRO A 256 -13.20 -19.30 26.13
C PRO A 256 -13.05 -20.78 25.75
N GLY A 257 -11.90 -21.15 25.18
CA GLY A 257 -11.48 -22.54 25.01
C GLY A 257 -10.40 -22.94 26.02
N SER A 258 -9.84 -24.15 25.90
CA SER A 258 -8.88 -24.68 26.88
C SER A 258 -7.56 -23.90 26.96
N PHE A 259 -7.05 -23.37 25.84
CA PHE A 259 -5.76 -22.65 25.78
C PHE A 259 -5.81 -21.34 24.97
N ASN A 260 -6.92 -21.12 24.25
CA ASN A 260 -7.16 -19.96 23.38
C ASN A 260 -8.68 -19.74 23.28
N MET A 261 -9.10 -18.57 22.79
CA MET A 261 -10.49 -18.32 22.39
C MET A 261 -10.86 -19.22 21.20
N ARG A 262 -12.12 -19.66 21.14
CA ARG A 262 -12.72 -20.44 20.04
C ARG A 262 -13.87 -19.65 19.44
N GLY A 263 -14.11 -19.82 18.14
CA GLY A 263 -15.13 -19.06 17.43
C GLY A 263 -14.73 -17.59 17.21
N GLY A 264 -15.58 -16.87 16.50
CA GLY A 264 -15.32 -15.49 16.09
C GLY A 264 -14.13 -15.34 15.16
N MET A 265 -13.69 -14.09 14.97
CA MET A 265 -12.45 -13.80 14.23
C MET A 265 -11.40 -13.25 15.20
N SER A 266 -10.15 -13.58 14.92
CA SER A 266 -9.00 -13.08 15.68
C SER A 266 -7.98 -12.43 14.74
N ILE A 267 -7.50 -11.25 15.11
CA ILE A 267 -6.33 -10.63 14.50
C ILE A 267 -5.13 -10.89 15.41
N GLY A 268 -4.14 -11.61 14.88
CA GLY A 268 -2.92 -11.96 15.62
C GLY A 268 -2.06 -10.74 15.98
N PRO A 269 -1.28 -10.82 17.06
CA PRO A 269 -0.43 -9.72 17.51
C PRO A 269 0.69 -9.40 16.50
N GLU A 270 1.15 -10.40 15.73
CA GLU A 270 2.19 -10.23 14.72
C GLU A 270 1.70 -9.33 13.58
N PHE A 271 0.47 -9.57 13.09
CA PHE A 271 -0.17 -8.70 12.11
C PHE A 271 -0.37 -7.29 12.66
N LEU A 272 -0.93 -7.19 13.87
CA LEU A 272 -1.26 -5.89 14.47
C LEU A 272 0.00 -5.06 14.71
N ALA A 273 1.08 -5.66 15.21
CA ALA A 273 2.36 -4.98 15.40
C ALA A 273 2.92 -4.47 14.08
N LEU A 274 2.96 -5.32 13.05
CA LEU A 274 3.47 -4.93 11.74
C LEU A 274 2.61 -3.83 11.10
N TYR A 275 1.29 -3.98 11.14
CA TYR A 275 0.33 -3.01 10.62
C TYR A 275 0.46 -1.64 11.31
N LEU A 276 0.47 -1.60 12.64
CA LEU A 276 0.60 -0.36 13.40
C LEU A 276 1.97 0.29 13.18
N ALA A 277 3.04 -0.51 13.21
CA ALA A 277 4.38 0.00 13.02
C ALA A 277 4.57 0.61 11.62
N LEU A 278 4.21 -0.12 10.56
CA LEU A 278 4.38 0.36 9.19
C LEU A 278 3.45 1.54 8.88
N SER A 279 2.18 1.49 9.31
CA SER A 279 1.23 2.58 9.02
C SER A 279 1.63 3.88 9.70
N LEU A 280 2.00 3.84 10.99
CA LEU A 280 2.40 5.03 11.74
C LEU A 280 3.77 5.55 11.30
N TYR A 281 4.73 4.65 11.06
CA TYR A 281 6.03 5.02 10.51
C TYR A 281 5.87 5.73 9.16
N THR A 282 5.17 5.13 8.20
CA THR A 282 4.96 5.74 6.87
C THR A 282 4.12 7.02 6.95
N ALA A 283 3.13 7.09 7.84
CA ALA A 283 2.34 8.30 8.07
C ALA A 283 3.21 9.52 8.42
N SER A 284 4.33 9.33 9.12
CA SER A 284 5.25 10.44 9.45
C SER A 284 5.91 11.06 8.21
N PHE A 285 6.29 10.23 7.22
CA PHE A 285 6.83 10.70 5.94
C PHE A 285 5.74 11.32 5.06
N ILE A 286 4.54 10.72 5.03
CA ILE A 286 3.38 11.29 4.34
C ILE A 286 3.03 12.67 4.92
N ALA A 287 3.05 12.84 6.25
CA ALA A 287 2.81 14.12 6.89
C ALA A 287 3.81 15.19 6.46
N GLU A 288 5.09 14.83 6.29
CA GLU A 288 6.10 15.75 5.77
C GLU A 288 5.81 16.14 4.31
N ILE A 289 5.47 15.16 3.48
CA ILE A 289 5.10 15.39 2.07
C ILE A 289 3.88 16.32 1.98
N VAL A 290 2.84 16.09 2.78
CA VAL A 290 1.63 16.92 2.82
C VAL A 290 1.97 18.34 3.24
N ARG A 291 2.76 18.51 4.31
CA ARG A 291 3.20 19.83 4.79
C ARG A 291 4.01 20.57 3.72
N ALA A 292 4.97 19.89 3.09
CA ALA A 292 5.80 20.45 2.04
C ALA A 292 4.97 20.81 0.80
N GLY A 293 4.03 19.96 0.40
CA GLY A 293 3.14 20.21 -0.72
C GLY A 293 2.22 21.40 -0.52
N ILE A 294 1.66 21.57 0.69
CA ILE A 294 0.84 22.76 0.99
C ILE A 294 1.69 24.04 1.00
N ARG A 295 2.89 24.00 1.60
CA ARG A 295 3.81 25.15 1.59
C ARG A 295 4.44 25.44 0.23
N GLY A 296 4.47 24.46 -0.67
CA GLY A 296 4.98 24.61 -2.04
C GLY A 296 4.07 25.43 -2.95
N VAL A 297 2.82 25.68 -2.55
CA VAL A 297 1.90 26.55 -3.30
C VAL A 297 2.29 28.02 -3.08
N SER A 298 2.39 28.79 -4.17
CA SER A 298 2.76 30.22 -4.12
C SER A 298 1.80 31.01 -3.23
N LYS A 299 2.35 31.88 -2.38
CA LYS A 299 1.57 32.78 -1.50
C LYS A 299 0.64 33.70 -2.31
N GLY A 300 1.05 34.11 -3.52
CA GLY A 300 0.24 34.95 -4.41
C GLY A 300 -1.12 34.33 -4.76
N GLN A 301 -1.23 32.99 -4.78
CA GLN A 301 -2.52 32.30 -4.98
C GLN A 301 -3.48 32.54 -3.81
N SER A 302 -2.95 32.54 -2.59
CA SER A 302 -3.74 32.83 -1.39
C SER A 302 -4.09 34.32 -1.32
N GLU A 303 -3.14 35.20 -1.62
CA GLU A 303 -3.35 36.66 -1.65
C GLU A 303 -4.39 37.07 -2.69
N ALA A 304 -4.33 36.51 -3.92
CA ALA A 304 -5.34 36.73 -4.95
C ALA A 304 -6.73 36.23 -4.54
N ALA A 305 -6.80 35.05 -3.90
CA ALA A 305 -8.07 34.53 -3.38
C ALA A 305 -8.67 35.44 -2.29
N PHE A 306 -7.83 35.96 -1.39
CA PHE A 306 -8.27 36.94 -0.38
C PHE A 306 -8.68 38.27 -0.99
N ALA A 307 -7.99 38.75 -2.03
CA ALA A 307 -8.37 39.96 -2.78
C ALA A 307 -9.73 39.82 -3.48
N LEU A 308 -10.09 38.60 -3.89
CA LEU A 308 -11.42 38.25 -4.40
C LEU A 308 -12.48 38.02 -3.30
N GLY A 309 -12.14 38.27 -2.03
CA GLY A 309 -13.06 38.15 -0.90
C GLY A 309 -13.32 36.72 -0.41
N LEU A 310 -12.52 35.72 -0.86
CA LEU A 310 -12.67 34.34 -0.39
C LEU A 310 -12.22 34.21 1.07
N ARG A 311 -13.07 33.57 1.89
CA ARG A 311 -12.73 33.22 3.28
C ARG A 311 -11.67 32.11 3.32
N GLY A 312 -10.81 32.11 4.34
CA GLY A 312 -9.68 31.16 4.44
C GLY A 312 -10.03 29.69 4.18
N GLY A 313 -11.14 29.18 4.72
CA GLY A 313 -11.57 27.80 4.45
C GLY A 313 -11.89 27.53 2.98
N HIS A 314 -12.48 28.49 2.27
CA HIS A 314 -12.72 28.40 0.83
C HIS A 314 -11.41 28.52 0.04
N THR A 315 -10.51 29.42 0.45
CA THR A 315 -9.17 29.55 -0.13
C THR A 315 -8.39 28.24 -0.02
N THR A 316 -8.36 27.61 1.16
CA THR A 316 -7.69 26.32 1.34
C THR A 316 -8.32 25.23 0.47
N ARG A 317 -9.65 25.10 0.48
CA ARG A 317 -10.35 24.01 -0.23
C ARG A 317 -10.33 24.16 -1.75
N LEU A 318 -10.49 25.38 -2.27
CA LEU A 318 -10.72 25.63 -3.69
C LEU A 318 -9.45 26.06 -4.44
N VAL A 319 -8.47 26.64 -3.75
CA VAL A 319 -7.26 27.19 -4.40
C VAL A 319 -6.02 26.42 -3.99
N VAL A 320 -5.73 26.35 -2.68
CA VAL A 320 -4.47 25.78 -2.18
C VAL A 320 -4.44 24.26 -2.29
N LEU A 321 -5.46 23.56 -1.79
CA LEU A 321 -5.47 22.10 -1.73
C LEU A 321 -5.39 21.44 -3.12
N PRO A 322 -6.13 21.88 -4.16
CA PRO A 322 -6.00 21.31 -5.51
C PRO A 322 -4.61 21.48 -6.12
N GLN A 323 -3.91 22.57 -5.80
CA GLN A 323 -2.53 22.82 -6.24
C GLN A 323 -1.52 21.99 -5.43
N ALA A 324 -1.70 21.93 -4.11
CA ALA A 324 -0.86 21.13 -3.21
C ALA A 324 -0.91 19.64 -3.57
N LEU A 325 -2.07 19.10 -3.96
CA LEU A 325 -2.21 17.70 -4.34
C LEU A 325 -1.25 17.28 -5.47
N ARG A 326 -0.92 18.16 -6.42
CA ARG A 326 0.05 17.82 -7.50
C ARG A 326 1.47 17.68 -6.99
N ILE A 327 1.81 18.43 -5.96
CA ILE A 327 3.13 18.39 -5.33
C ILE A 327 3.20 17.15 -4.42
N ILE A 328 2.07 16.78 -3.79
CA ILE A 328 1.96 15.66 -2.84
C ILE A 328 1.96 14.30 -3.54
N ILE A 329 1.20 14.13 -4.64
CA ILE A 329 0.94 12.81 -5.23
C ILE A 329 2.21 12.09 -5.71
N PRO A 330 3.14 12.70 -6.46
CA PRO A 330 4.32 12.00 -6.96
C PRO A 330 5.18 11.34 -5.87
N PRO A 331 5.56 12.03 -4.77
CA PRO A 331 6.32 11.40 -3.70
C PRO A 331 5.52 10.39 -2.85
N LEU A 332 4.18 10.43 -2.84
CA LEU A 332 3.39 9.38 -2.18
C LEU A 332 3.59 8.02 -2.83
N THR A 333 3.79 7.96 -4.15
CA THR A 333 4.08 6.72 -4.88
C THR A 333 5.28 6.00 -4.25
N SER A 334 6.36 6.73 -3.99
CA SER A 334 7.55 6.17 -3.35
C SER A 334 7.27 5.69 -1.92
N GLN A 335 6.43 6.39 -1.16
CA GLN A 335 6.06 5.95 0.19
C GLN A 335 5.23 4.66 0.20
N TYR A 336 4.31 4.50 -0.76
CA TYR A 336 3.53 3.27 -0.89
C TYR A 336 4.41 2.09 -1.30
N LEU A 337 5.32 2.30 -2.25
CA LEU A 337 6.31 1.28 -2.64
C LEU A 337 7.21 0.88 -1.46
N ASN A 338 7.64 1.85 -0.65
CA ASN A 338 8.46 1.59 0.52
C ASN A 338 7.69 0.83 1.60
N LEU A 339 6.43 1.16 1.86
CA LEU A 339 5.59 0.43 2.81
C LEU A 339 5.44 -1.04 2.38
N ILE A 340 5.14 -1.29 1.10
CA ILE A 340 5.06 -2.64 0.54
C ILE A 340 6.39 -3.38 0.73
N LYS A 341 7.53 -2.78 0.40
CA LYS A 341 8.84 -3.44 0.58
C LYS A 341 9.16 -3.70 2.06
N ASN A 342 8.89 -2.74 2.94
CA ASN A 342 9.13 -2.84 4.37
C ASN A 342 8.22 -3.87 5.06
N SER A 343 7.12 -4.30 4.43
CA SER A 343 6.32 -5.43 4.94
C SER A 343 7.14 -6.71 5.07
N SER A 344 8.22 -6.89 4.29
CA SER A 344 9.15 -8.02 4.43
C SER A 344 9.89 -8.10 5.78
N LEU A 345 9.93 -6.99 6.55
CA LEU A 345 10.46 -6.98 7.91
C LEU A 345 9.57 -7.76 8.90
N ALA A 346 8.38 -8.19 8.46
CA ALA A 346 7.47 -9.12 9.14
C ALA A 346 8.16 -10.32 9.80
N VAL A 347 9.18 -10.86 9.12
CA VAL A 347 9.94 -12.03 9.59
C VAL A 347 10.47 -11.85 11.01
N ALA A 348 10.78 -10.61 11.41
CA ALA A 348 11.32 -10.31 12.73
C ALA A 348 10.34 -10.57 13.89
N VAL A 349 9.03 -10.49 13.63
CA VAL A 349 7.98 -10.77 14.61
C VAL A 349 7.23 -12.06 14.32
N GLY A 350 7.69 -12.85 13.35
CA GLY A 350 7.06 -14.13 12.99
C GLY A 350 5.74 -13.99 12.23
N TYR A 351 5.44 -12.81 11.67
CA TYR A 351 4.26 -12.68 10.79
C TYR A 351 4.52 -13.43 9.47
N ALA A 352 3.60 -14.32 9.09
CA ALA A 352 3.74 -15.21 7.95
C ALA A 352 3.44 -14.51 6.60
N ASP A 353 4.25 -13.52 6.25
CA ASP A 353 4.23 -12.87 4.96
C ASP A 353 4.98 -13.70 3.89
N LEU A 354 5.07 -13.19 2.66
CA LEU A 354 5.75 -13.87 1.55
C LEU A 354 7.21 -14.22 1.87
N VAL A 355 7.94 -13.35 2.59
CA VAL A 355 9.35 -13.57 2.93
C VAL A 355 9.48 -14.59 4.04
N ALA A 356 8.66 -14.50 5.10
CA ALA A 356 8.68 -15.48 6.18
C ALA A 356 8.31 -16.89 5.67
N VAL A 357 7.23 -17.01 4.89
CA VAL A 357 6.80 -18.29 4.32
C VAL A 357 7.84 -18.83 3.34
N GLY A 358 8.34 -17.99 2.44
CA GLY A 358 9.42 -18.39 1.53
C GLY A 358 10.68 -18.82 2.26
N GLY A 359 11.00 -18.20 3.40
CA GLY A 359 12.17 -18.52 4.22
C GLY A 359 12.06 -19.92 4.81
N THR A 360 10.88 -20.29 5.30
CA THR A 360 10.59 -21.67 5.75
C THR A 360 10.77 -22.66 4.60
N ILE A 361 10.22 -22.37 3.41
CA ILE A 361 10.33 -23.24 2.25
C ILE A 361 11.79 -23.36 1.77
N LEU A 362 12.53 -22.25 1.77
CA LEU A 362 13.95 -22.20 1.44
C LEU A 362 14.75 -23.12 2.36
N ASN A 363 14.50 -23.03 3.67
CA ASN A 363 15.20 -23.85 4.67
C ASN A 363 14.83 -25.34 4.57
N GLN A 364 13.59 -25.69 4.23
CA GLN A 364 13.14 -27.08 4.13
C GLN A 364 13.50 -27.75 2.80
N SER A 365 13.40 -27.03 1.68
CA SER A 365 13.62 -27.57 0.33
C SER A 365 15.06 -27.38 -0.18
N GLY A 366 15.82 -26.49 0.45
CA GLY A 366 17.13 -26.05 -0.03
C GLY A 366 17.07 -25.22 -1.32
N LYS A 367 15.90 -24.89 -1.88
CA LYS A 367 15.77 -24.19 -3.18
C LYS A 367 15.92 -22.68 -3.06
N SER A 368 17.10 -22.24 -2.63
CA SER A 368 17.37 -20.83 -2.32
C SER A 368 17.27 -19.91 -3.53
N ILE A 369 17.83 -20.32 -4.67
CA ILE A 369 17.85 -19.46 -5.88
C ILE A 369 16.43 -19.26 -6.41
N GLU A 370 15.64 -20.33 -6.46
CA GLU A 370 14.26 -20.31 -6.92
C GLU A 370 13.36 -19.47 -6.01
N ILE A 371 13.47 -19.62 -4.68
CA ILE A 371 12.70 -18.82 -3.73
C ILE A 371 13.06 -17.34 -3.81
N ILE A 372 14.35 -17.00 -3.86
CA ILE A 372 14.80 -15.61 -3.99
C ILE A 372 14.32 -15.03 -5.32
N ALA A 373 14.36 -15.81 -6.41
CA ALA A 373 13.82 -15.39 -7.70
C ALA A 373 12.31 -15.13 -7.63
N ILE A 374 11.54 -15.98 -6.93
CA ILE A 374 10.11 -15.77 -6.69
C ILE A 374 9.88 -14.47 -5.92
N TRP A 375 10.61 -14.24 -4.83
CA TRP A 375 10.50 -12.98 -4.07
C TRP A 375 10.76 -11.76 -4.95
N MET A 376 11.88 -11.75 -5.67
CA MET A 376 12.23 -10.63 -6.54
C MET A 376 11.17 -10.39 -7.60
N LEU A 377 10.70 -11.45 -8.28
CA LEU A 377 9.65 -11.35 -9.28
C LEU A 377 8.38 -10.76 -8.68
N VAL A 378 7.91 -11.30 -7.55
CA VAL A 378 6.66 -10.87 -6.91
C VAL A 378 6.75 -9.43 -6.41
N TYR A 379 7.81 -9.04 -5.69
CA TYR A 379 7.95 -7.67 -5.21
C TYR A 379 8.12 -6.66 -6.36
N VAL A 380 8.82 -7.02 -7.44
CA VAL A 380 8.89 -6.20 -8.65
C VAL A 380 7.52 -6.08 -9.31
N SER A 381 6.78 -7.17 -9.47
CA SER A 381 5.43 -7.15 -10.04
C SER A 381 4.49 -6.27 -9.22
N ILE A 382 4.45 -6.42 -7.90
CA ILE A 382 3.63 -5.56 -7.01
C ILE A 382 4.07 -4.10 -7.15
N SER A 383 5.37 -3.83 -7.21
CA SER A 383 5.91 -2.48 -7.36
C SER A 383 5.50 -1.86 -8.70
N LEU A 384 5.58 -2.61 -9.80
CA LEU A 384 5.18 -2.16 -11.13
C LEU A 384 3.68 -1.88 -11.20
N VAL A 385 2.84 -2.79 -10.67
CA VAL A 385 1.38 -2.59 -10.61
C VAL A 385 1.02 -1.33 -9.82
N THR A 386 1.65 -1.15 -8.65
CA THR A 386 1.43 0.03 -7.80
C THR A 386 1.90 1.31 -8.50
N SER A 387 3.07 1.27 -9.14
CA SER A 387 3.62 2.41 -9.90
C SER A 387 2.73 2.78 -11.09
N LEU A 388 2.26 1.80 -11.87
CA LEU A 388 1.34 2.02 -12.99
C LEU A 388 0.04 2.68 -12.53
N PHE A 389 -0.56 2.18 -11.45
CA PHE A 389 -1.76 2.78 -10.87
C PHE A 389 -1.52 4.23 -10.41
N MET A 390 -0.41 4.47 -9.71
CA MET A 390 -0.07 5.81 -9.22
C MET A 390 0.29 6.79 -10.33
N ASN A 391 0.93 6.32 -11.41
CA ASN A 391 1.22 7.14 -12.59
C ASN A 391 -0.07 7.54 -13.32
N TRP A 392 -1.01 6.61 -13.47
CA TRP A 392 -2.33 6.91 -13.99
C TRP A 392 -3.08 7.92 -13.12
N PHE A 393 -3.01 7.75 -11.79
CA PHE A 393 -3.63 8.67 -10.84
C PHE A 393 -3.01 10.07 -10.90
N ASN A 394 -1.68 10.15 -11.01
CA ASN A 394 -0.94 11.40 -11.16
C ASN A 394 -1.33 12.13 -12.47
N ALA A 395 -1.40 11.40 -13.59
CA ALA A 395 -1.79 11.97 -14.88
C ALA A 395 -3.20 12.58 -14.86
N LYS A 396 -4.14 11.97 -14.12
CA LYS A 396 -5.49 12.51 -13.93
C LYS A 396 -5.54 13.79 -13.08
N MET A 397 -4.55 14.02 -12.22
CA MET A 397 -4.52 15.14 -11.26
C MET A 397 -3.70 16.34 -11.76
N ALA A 398 -2.93 16.19 -12.84
CA ALA A 398 -2.26 17.30 -13.52
C ALA A 398 -3.29 18.32 -14.04
N LEU A 399 -3.02 19.64 -13.93
CA LEU A 399 -3.89 20.65 -14.56
C LEU A 399 -3.45 20.62 -16.01
N VAL A 400 -4.42 20.64 -16.91
CA VAL A 400 -4.17 21.08 -18.27
C VAL A 400 -3.84 22.57 -18.17
N GLU A 401 -2.56 22.90 -18.16
CA GLU A 401 -2.12 24.27 -18.47
C GLU A 401 -2.58 24.55 -19.90
N ARG A 402 -3.40 25.59 -20.05
CA ARG A 402 -3.89 26.07 -21.35
C ARG A 402 -3.20 27.37 -21.70
#